data_AF-A0A0D2M8W8-F1
#
_entry.id   AF-A0A0D2M8W8-F1
#
_cell.length_a   1.000
_cell.length_b   1.000
_cell.length_c   1.000
_cell.angle_alpha   90.00
_cell.angle_beta   90.00
_cell.angle_gamma   90.00
#
_symmetry.space_group_name_H-M   'P 1'
#
loop_
_entity.id
_entity.type
_entity.pdbx_description
1 polymer ?
#
loop_
_entity_poly.entity_id
_entity_poly.type
_entity_poly.pdbx_seq_one_letter_code
_entity_poly.pdbx_strand_id
1 'polypeptide(L)' 'MTEYKLNKLTELRLEVAKGKDVFVSLQRGSAEVFGAELSLGQRVNLGGQAVAVFTWEGATLSVEGDPDVA' A
#
# COMPACT_ATOMS: atom_id res chain seq x y z
N MET A 1 -11.75 5.30 2.66
CA MET A 1 -10.32 5.43 2.94
C MET A 1 -10.05 4.68 4.23
N THR A 2 -9.19 3.67 4.18
CA THR A 2 -8.88 2.77 5.30
C THR A 2 -7.40 2.90 5.64
N GLU A 3 -7.08 3.05 6.92
CA GLU A 3 -5.69 3.15 7.40
C GLU A 3 -5.16 1.77 7.77
N TYR A 4 -3.92 1.48 7.38
CA TYR A 4 -3.19 0.28 7.75
C TYR A 4 -1.86 0.66 8.42
N LYS A 5 -1.61 0.05 9.58
CA LYS A 5 -0.34 0.18 10.30
C LYS A 5 0.46 -1.09 10.11
N LEU A 6 1.63 -0.96 9.52
CA LEU A 6 2.54 -2.07 9.28
C LEU A 6 3.65 -2.02 10.33
N ASN A 7 3.90 -3.18 10.94
CA ASN A 7 5.06 -3.37 11.81
C ASN A 7 6.33 -3.54 10.96
N LYS A 8 7.50 -3.44 11.60
CA LYS A 8 8.78 -3.74 10.92
C LYS A 8 8.75 -5.10 10.26
N LEU A 9 9.32 -5.19 9.06
CA LEU A 9 9.47 -6.42 8.29
C LEU A 9 8.13 -7.12 7.98
N THR A 10 7.08 -6.33 7.77
CA THR A 10 5.76 -6.84 7.36
C THR A 10 5.32 -6.18 6.06
N GLU A 11 4.33 -6.80 5.42
CA GLU A 11 3.72 -6.30 4.19
C GLU A 11 2.21 -6.29 4.27
N LEU A 12 1.61 -5.37 3.52
CA LEU A 12 0.19 -5.33 3.24
C LEU A 12 -0.03 -5.90 1.83
N ARG A 13 -0.81 -6.98 1.73
CA ARG A 13 -1.17 -7.59 0.46
C ARG A 13 -2.53 -7.09 0.00
N LEU A 14 -2.58 -6.56 -1.22
CA LEU A 14 -3.78 -6.03 -1.84
C LEU A 14 -4.02 -6.78 -3.14
N GLU A 15 -5.18 -7.41 -3.26
CA GLU A 15 -5.67 -7.97 -4.50
C GLU A 15 -6.73 -7.04 -5.09
N VAL A 16 -6.44 -6.49 -6.28
CA VAL A 16 -7.33 -5.55 -6.95
C VAL A 16 -7.86 -6.14 -8.24
N ALA A 17 -9.18 -6.29 -8.33
CA ALA A 17 -9.83 -6.78 -9.53
C ALA A 17 -9.52 -5.90 -10.77
N LYS A 18 -9.44 -6.53 -11.94
CA LYS A 18 -9.18 -5.83 -13.21
C LYS A 18 -10.22 -4.73 -13.44
N GLY A 19 -9.75 -3.54 -13.80
CA GLY A 19 -10.60 -2.37 -14.06
C GLY A 19 -11.09 -1.65 -12.80
N LYS A 20 -10.59 -2.01 -11.61
CA LYS A 20 -10.76 -1.25 -10.37
C LYS A 20 -9.50 -0.47 -10.05
N ASP A 21 -9.68 0.75 -9.58
CA ASP A 21 -8.60 1.59 -9.06
C ASP A 21 -8.52 1.46 -7.55
N VAL A 22 -7.29 1.32 -7.06
CA VAL A 22 -6.98 1.38 -5.63
C VAL A 22 -5.78 2.29 -5.48
N PHE A 23 -5.93 3.29 -4.62
CA PHE A 23 -4.89 4.27 -4.37
C PHE A 23 -4.28 4.05 -3.00
N VAL A 24 -2.95 4.07 -2.94
CA VAL A 24 -2.19 3.94 -1.70
C VAL A 24 -1.37 5.20 -1.48
N SER A 25 -1.33 5.67 -0.24
CA SER A 25 -0.47 6.76 0.18
C SER A 25 0.26 6.45 1.48
N LEU A 26 1.55 6.78 1.52
CA LEU A 26 2.36 6.72 2.72
C LEU A 26 2.05 7.92 3.62
N GLN A 27 1.57 7.67 4.83
CA GLN A 27 1.24 8.71 5.80
C GLN A 27 2.37 8.92 6.81
N ARG A 28 3.10 7.85 7.17
CA ARG A 28 4.23 7.87 8.11
C ARG A 28 5.18 6.70 7.84
N GLY A 29 6.45 6.87 8.19
CA GLY A 29 7.47 5.81 8.10
C GLY A 29 8.06 5.67 6.70
N SER A 30 8.48 4.46 6.34
CA SER A 30 8.99 4.11 5.01
C SER A 30 8.32 2.85 4.48
N ALA A 31 7.99 2.83 3.20
CA ALA A 31 7.37 1.67 2.57
C ALA A 31 7.76 1.60 1.09
N GLU A 32 7.74 0.40 0.54
CA GLU A 32 8.14 0.12 -0.84
C GLU A 32 7.21 -0.90 -1.49
N VAL A 33 7.11 -0.83 -2.82
CA VAL A 33 6.46 -1.85 -3.65
C VAL A 33 7.56 -2.50 -4.49
N PHE A 34 7.91 -3.75 -4.17
CA PHE A 34 8.94 -4.52 -4.87
C PHE A 34 10.28 -3.76 -5.07
N GLY A 35 10.75 -3.08 -4.03
CA GLY A 35 11.99 -2.29 -4.04
C GLY A 35 11.83 -0.85 -4.57
N ALA A 36 10.65 -0.45 -5.06
CA ALA A 36 10.35 0.94 -5.41
C ALA A 36 9.76 1.67 -4.20
N GLU A 37 10.50 2.65 -3.67
CA GLU A 37 10.11 3.41 -2.48
C GLU A 37 8.90 4.33 -2.75
N LEU A 38 7.98 4.39 -1.79
CA LEU A 38 6.84 5.32 -1.80
C LEU A 38 7.22 6.64 -1.12
N SER A 39 7.00 7.76 -1.80
CA SER A 39 7.23 9.07 -1.19
C SER A 39 6.12 9.42 -0.21
N LEU A 40 6.48 10.08 0.90
CA LEU A 40 5.53 10.54 1.92
C LEU A 40 4.47 11.46 1.30
N GLY A 41 3.19 11.15 1.56
CA GLY A 41 2.03 11.88 1.03
C GLY A 41 1.72 11.64 -0.44
N GLN A 42 2.58 10.93 -1.18
CA GLN A 42 2.33 10.60 -2.58
C GLN A 42 1.14 9.63 -2.69
N ARG A 43 0.26 9.88 -3.66
CA ARG A 43 -0.86 9.01 -3.99
C ARG A 43 -0.54 8.22 -5.25
N VAL A 44 -0.37 6.91 -5.12
CA VAL A 44 -0.06 6.00 -6.22
C VAL A 44 -1.26 5.11 -6.55
N ASN A 45 -1.55 4.91 -7.83
CA ASN A 45 -2.57 3.96 -8.26
C ASN A 45 -1.95 2.57 -8.42
N LEU A 46 -2.43 1.61 -7.64
CA LEU A 46 -2.02 0.20 -7.68
C LEU A 46 -3.18 -0.70 -8.14
N GLY A 47 -4.10 -0.15 -8.93
CA GLY A 47 -5.28 -0.86 -9.45
C GLY A 47 -4.97 -2.01 -10.40
N GLY A 48 -5.95 -2.90 -10.55
CA GLY A 48 -5.98 -3.98 -11.55
C GLY A 48 -4.89 -5.05 -11.42
N GLN A 49 -4.27 -5.19 -10.25
CA GLN A 49 -3.18 -6.14 -10.01
C GLN A 49 -3.17 -6.62 -8.55
N ALA A 50 -2.45 -7.72 -8.30
CA ALA A 50 -2.06 -8.13 -6.95
C ALA A 50 -0.73 -7.45 -6.60
N VAL A 51 -0.65 -6.81 -5.45
CA VAL A 51 0.51 -6.03 -5.02
C VAL A 51 0.80 -6.24 -3.54
N ALA A 52 2.07 -6.15 -3.16
CA ALA A 52 2.50 -6.11 -1.77
C ALA A 52 3.19 -4.77 -1.49
N VAL A 53 2.76 -4.09 -0.43
CA VAL A 53 3.47 -2.91 0.10
C VAL A 53 4.23 -3.35 1.33
N PHE A 54 5.56 -3.36 1.26
CA PHE A 54 6.44 -3.83 2.32
C PHE A 54 7.02 -2.66 3.11
N THR A 55 7.35 -2.88 4.39
CA THR A 55 8.13 -1.93 5.18
C THR A 55 9.26 -2.60 5.96
N TRP A 56 10.44 -2.00 5.92
CA TRP A 56 11.58 -2.41 6.74
C TRP A 56 11.46 -1.89 8.17
N GLU A 57 11.08 -0.63 8.34
CA GLU A 57 11.16 0.10 9.62
C GLU A 57 9.80 0.40 10.26
N GLY A 58 8.71 0.05 9.59
CA GLY A 58 7.33 0.34 10.00
C GLY A 58 6.74 1.49 9.19
N ALA A 59 5.44 1.41 8.93
CA ALA A 59 4.73 2.38 8.11
C ALA A 59 3.28 2.56 8.53
N THR A 60 2.70 3.72 8.17
CA THR A 60 1.25 3.93 8.15
C THR A 60 0.85 4.27 6.74
N LEU A 61 -0.05 3.48 6.16
CA LEU A 61 -0.56 3.63 4.82
C LEU A 61 -2.04 4.01 4.88
N SER A 62 -2.49 4.80 3.92
CA SER A 62 -3.90 4.95 3.64
C SER A 62 -4.24 4.33 2.30
N VAL A 63 -5.31 3.55 2.27
CA VAL A 63 -5.81 2.87 1.07
C VAL A 63 -7.20 3.40 0.74
N GLU A 64 -7.40 3.80 -0.50
CA GLU A 64 -8.67 4.24 -1.07
C GLU A 64 -9.08 3.29 -2.20
N GLY A 65 -10.36 2.90 -2.23
CA GLY A 65 -10.88 1.87 -3.13
C GLY A 65 -11.38 0.67 -2.33
N ASP A 66 -11.57 -0.45 -3.02
CA ASP A 66 -12.14 -1.68 -2.46
C ASP A 66 -11.30 -2.91 -2.89
N PRO A 67 -10.04 -3.02 -2.41
CA PRO A 67 -9.22 -4.22 -2.60
C PRO A 67 -9.65 -5.35 -1.66
N ASP A 68 -9.44 -6.58 -2.08
CA ASP A 68 -9.36 -7.70 -1.13
C ASP A 68 -8.02 -7.62 -0.38
N VAL A 69 -8.07 -7.67 0.95
CA VAL A 69 -6.90 -7.50 1.82
C VAL A 69 -6.63 -8.80 2.58
N ALA A 70 -5.39 -9.26 2.53
CA ALA A 70 -4.92 -10.50 3.16
C ALA A 70 -3.86 -10.24 4.25
#